data_AF-A0A9D2AFL8-F1
#
_entry.id   AF-A0A9D2AFL8-F1
#
_cell.length_a   1.000
_cell.length_b   1.000
_cell.length_c   1.000
_cell.angle_alpha   90.00
_cell.angle_beta   90.00
_cell.angle_gamma   90.00
#
_symmetry.space_group_name_H-M   'P 1'
#
loop_
_entity.id
_entity.type
_entity.pdbx_description
1 polymer ?
#
loop_
_entity_poly.entity_id
_entity_poly.type
_entity_poly.pdbx_seq_one_letter_code
_entity_poly.pdbx_strand_id
1 'polypeptide(L)'
;MAEISNYKVAASPHKLDNSDTRRVMLDVLIALLPCLVCGVVFFGLYAFLLVFLTTLTCFVSEQLYNLIRKKPFTFDLSALVTGVILGLNLPPRAPWYLAVIGGVFAIIIVKMLFGGLGKNFANPAATARVFLLLAYSSSMLQYIGADVGGNILSTDIVTAPTYLSGGVSALQGSFWGVSGFGGYALQLLFGVVGGSIGETCKVAVLAGGVYLCARKVIDWRIPVVYLLTSATFFLFYYQSAEEMVLQLLSGGLMFGAVFMATDYATSPKWKYNRVLYAIGLGLITGVIRCFGSYPEGTSLAILFMNLLVPVMDKYILPVRFGQLTKVGKPKPQVMKWTMRIVSLVLVLAIAAGSLAFCLRPRTYEYILDARREEGAYVVEIGGTFNIGGWPQEREYTVTVDEKSMTISDIVAVKENQYGYLAELSLFIGKTRHEVATLSNLSTDSEFSATVSNTALRDMLVECFDYIQREMEGN
;
A
#
# COMPACT_ATOMS: atom_id res chain seq x y z
N MET A 1 -57.37 30.91 35.53
CA MET A 1 -56.71 30.11 34.47
C MET A 1 -55.56 30.91 33.87
N ALA A 2 -54.49 31.18 34.62
CA ALA A 2 -53.33 31.93 34.11
C ALA A 2 -52.05 31.63 34.90
N GLU A 3 -51.67 30.35 35.03
CA GLU A 3 -50.40 29.98 35.68
C GLU A 3 -49.77 28.68 35.13
N ILE A 4 -50.17 28.25 33.92
CA ILE A 4 -49.64 27.03 33.28
C ILE A 4 -48.76 27.35 32.05
N SER A 5 -48.66 28.61 31.63
CA SER A 5 -47.98 28.98 30.37
C SER A 5 -46.45 29.00 30.42
N ASN A 6 -45.81 28.77 31.58
CA ASN A 6 -44.35 28.89 31.76
C ASN A 6 -43.60 27.57 32.03
N TYR A 7 -44.26 26.41 31.92
CA TYR A 7 -43.56 25.13 32.02
C TYR A 7 -42.94 24.75 30.67
N LYS A 8 -41.61 24.91 30.55
CA LYS A 8 -40.86 24.29 29.45
C LYS A 8 -40.93 22.77 29.64
N VAL A 9 -41.65 22.07 28.76
CA VAL A 9 -41.54 20.61 28.61
C VAL A 9 -40.13 20.32 28.09
N ALA A 10 -39.18 20.16 29.01
CA ALA A 10 -37.82 19.81 28.68
C ALA A 10 -37.77 18.30 28.40
N ALA A 11 -37.36 17.92 27.20
CA ALA A 11 -37.01 16.54 26.91
C ALA A 11 -35.96 16.06 27.92
N SER A 12 -36.07 14.81 28.38
CA SER A 12 -35.10 14.19 29.30
C SER A 12 -33.68 14.50 28.81
N PRO A 13 -32.81 15.12 29.63
CA PRO A 13 -31.49 15.51 29.18
C PRO A 13 -30.70 14.27 28.80
N HIS A 14 -30.53 14.05 27.49
CA HIS A 14 -29.80 12.91 26.92
C HIS A 14 -28.32 13.24 26.66
N LYS A 15 -27.82 14.34 27.26
CA LYS A 15 -26.43 14.80 27.12
C LYS A 15 -25.61 14.26 28.28
N LEU A 16 -25.17 13.00 28.15
CA LEU A 16 -24.39 12.27 29.16
C LEU A 16 -22.88 12.52 29.07
N ASP A 17 -22.39 13.09 27.97
CA ASP A 17 -20.97 13.28 27.69
C ASP A 17 -20.68 14.62 26.97
N ASN A 18 -19.49 15.18 27.20
CA ASN A 18 -18.98 16.42 26.60
C ASN A 18 -18.15 16.16 25.33
N SER A 19 -18.23 14.95 24.78
CA SER A 19 -17.55 14.58 23.53
C SER A 19 -18.24 15.24 22.34
N ASP A 20 -17.55 16.19 21.75
CA ASP A 20 -17.99 16.91 20.55
C ASP A 20 -17.17 16.43 19.34
N THR A 21 -17.77 16.49 18.14
CA THR A 21 -17.11 16.07 16.89
C THR A 21 -15.78 16.79 16.69
N ARG A 22 -15.74 18.08 17.04
CA ARG A 22 -14.54 18.91 17.01
C ARG A 22 -13.42 18.35 17.90
N ARG A 23 -13.73 17.84 19.09
CA ARG A 23 -12.72 17.29 20.03
C ARG A 23 -12.15 15.99 19.48
N VAL A 24 -13.00 15.13 18.95
CA VAL A 24 -12.61 13.87 18.30
C VAL A 24 -11.68 14.13 17.12
N MET A 25 -12.02 15.09 16.25
CA MET A 25 -11.19 15.45 15.09
C MET A 25 -9.87 16.14 15.51
N LEU A 26 -9.88 16.91 16.60
CA LEU A 26 -8.68 17.52 17.16
C LEU A 26 -7.71 16.46 17.70
N ASP A 27 -8.21 15.42 18.37
CA ASP A 27 -7.38 14.29 18.81
C ASP A 27 -6.69 13.57 17.64
N VAL A 28 -7.38 13.42 16.50
CA VAL A 28 -6.78 12.87 15.27
C VAL A 28 -5.69 13.80 14.72
N LEU A 29 -5.91 15.11 14.75
CA LEU A 29 -4.93 16.08 14.27
C LEU A 29 -3.68 16.09 15.16
N ILE A 30 -3.84 16.00 16.48
CA ILE A 30 -2.72 15.84 17.43
C ILE A 30 -1.94 14.56 17.14
N ALA A 31 -2.62 13.46 16.86
CA ALA A 31 -1.98 12.19 16.55
C ALA A 31 -1.20 12.21 15.22
N LEU A 32 -1.55 13.09 14.29
CA LEU A 32 -0.85 13.27 13.01
C LEU A 32 0.36 14.21 13.10
N LEU A 33 0.48 15.03 14.17
CA LEU A 33 1.59 15.97 14.33
C LEU A 33 2.97 15.30 14.31
N PRO A 34 3.22 14.17 15.02
CA PRO A 34 4.51 13.49 14.96
C PRO A 34 4.88 13.07 13.53
N CYS A 35 3.91 12.55 12.77
CA CYS A 35 4.13 12.16 11.37
C CYS A 35 4.47 13.36 10.49
N LEU A 36 3.78 14.48 10.70
CA LEU A 36 4.07 15.73 9.98
C LEU A 36 5.46 16.25 10.31
N VAL A 37 5.85 16.28 11.59
CA VAL A 37 7.19 16.74 12.01
C VAL A 37 8.28 15.87 11.39
N CYS A 38 8.16 14.53 11.45
CA CYS A 38 9.12 13.63 10.81
C CYS A 38 9.19 13.84 9.29
N GLY A 39 8.05 14.00 8.62
CA GLY A 39 8.01 14.25 7.19
C GLY A 39 8.70 15.56 6.79
N VAL A 40 8.55 16.63 7.59
CA VAL A 40 9.22 17.91 7.35
C VAL A 40 10.73 17.83 7.62
N VAL A 41 11.14 17.06 8.63
CA VAL A 41 12.57 16.85 8.92
C VAL A 41 13.26 16.07 7.80
N PHE A 42 12.61 15.05 7.22
CA PHE A 42 13.22 14.21 6.19
C PHE A 42 13.18 14.79 4.77
N PHE A 43 12.18 15.63 4.47
CA PHE A 43 11.95 16.12 3.11
C PHE A 43 12.00 17.65 2.98
N GLY A 44 12.25 18.36 4.08
CA GLY A 44 12.40 19.81 4.13
C GLY A 44 11.08 20.60 4.09
N LEU A 45 11.20 21.91 3.93
CA LEU A 45 10.07 22.86 4.03
C LEU A 45 9.04 22.72 2.92
N TYR A 46 9.43 22.21 1.75
CA TYR A 46 8.48 22.04 0.65
C TYR A 46 7.36 21.04 1.01
N ALA A 47 7.70 19.96 1.71
CA ALA A 47 6.72 18.99 2.20
C ALA A 47 5.71 19.64 3.16
N PHE A 48 6.18 20.55 4.03
CA PHE A 48 5.29 21.33 4.91
C PHE A 48 4.34 22.22 4.10
N LEU A 49 4.87 22.97 3.14
CA LEU A 49 4.06 23.84 2.27
C LEU A 49 3.01 23.05 1.50
N LEU A 50 3.34 21.85 1.05
CA LEU A 50 2.42 20.98 0.33
C LEU A 50 1.26 20.50 1.22
N VAL A 51 1.56 20.02 2.44
CA VAL A 51 0.54 19.63 3.43
C VAL A 51 -0.30 20.84 3.88
N PHE A 52 0.33 22.00 4.04
CA PHE A 52 -0.38 23.24 4.36
C PHE A 52 -1.34 23.62 3.23
N LEU A 53 -0.88 23.56 1.97
CA LEU A 53 -1.69 23.86 0.79
C LEU A 53 -2.86 22.88 0.65
N THR A 54 -2.68 21.57 0.81
CA THR A 54 -3.80 20.60 0.80
C THR A 54 -4.82 20.88 1.89
N THR A 55 -4.34 21.27 3.08
CA THR A 55 -5.19 21.55 4.23
C THR A 55 -6.00 22.83 4.00
N LEU A 56 -5.36 23.87 3.48
CA LEU A 56 -5.99 25.12 3.10
C LEU A 56 -7.05 24.90 2.01
N THR A 57 -6.72 24.14 0.96
CA THR A 57 -7.64 23.90 -0.17
C THR A 57 -8.85 23.08 0.28
N CYS A 58 -8.66 22.07 1.14
CA CYS A 58 -9.77 21.32 1.73
C CYS A 58 -10.70 22.22 2.55
N PHE A 59 -10.13 23.07 3.40
CA PHE A 59 -10.90 23.99 4.22
C PHE A 59 -11.70 25.00 3.38
N VAL A 60 -11.03 25.65 2.42
CA VAL A 60 -11.68 26.62 1.51
C VAL A 60 -12.78 25.94 0.68
N SER A 61 -12.55 24.72 0.19
CA SER A 61 -13.55 23.98 -0.59
C SER A 61 -14.80 23.64 0.22
N GLU A 62 -14.65 23.30 1.50
CA GLU A 62 -15.77 23.04 2.40
C GLU A 62 -16.60 24.30 2.63
N GLN A 63 -15.94 25.44 2.90
CA GLN A 63 -16.65 26.71 3.11
C GLN A 63 -17.31 27.24 1.83
N LEU A 64 -16.64 27.10 0.68
CA LEU A 64 -17.20 27.48 -0.60
C LEU A 64 -18.46 26.67 -0.92
N TYR A 65 -18.44 25.36 -0.68
CA TYR A 65 -19.63 24.52 -0.89
C TYR A 65 -20.78 24.90 0.05
N ASN A 66 -20.49 25.19 1.32
CA ASN A 66 -21.50 25.65 2.27
C ASN A 66 -22.11 27.00 1.87
N LEU A 67 -21.28 27.93 1.38
CA LEU A 67 -21.73 29.22 0.85
C LEU A 67 -22.68 29.04 -0.33
N ILE A 68 -22.30 28.21 -1.32
CA ILE A 68 -23.13 27.92 -2.50
C ILE A 68 -24.47 27.28 -2.10
N ARG A 69 -24.45 26.37 -1.11
CA ARG A 69 -25.65 25.69 -0.61
C ARG A 69 -26.42 26.49 0.45
N LYS A 70 -26.01 27.72 0.76
CA LYS A 70 -26.60 28.59 1.80
C LYS A 70 -26.70 27.89 3.18
N LYS A 71 -25.73 27.03 3.49
CA LYS A 71 -25.61 26.38 4.79
C LYS A 71 -24.81 27.26 5.75
N PRO A 72 -25.02 27.14 7.07
CA PRO A 72 -24.20 27.85 8.04
C PRO A 72 -22.73 27.43 7.92
N PHE A 73 -21.84 28.33 8.34
CA PHE A 73 -20.41 28.05 8.43
C PHE A 73 -20.16 26.90 9.42
N THR A 74 -19.58 25.80 8.93
CA THR A 74 -19.26 24.62 9.75
C THR A 74 -17.78 24.61 10.08
N PHE A 75 -17.42 24.45 11.37
CA PHE A 75 -16.03 24.43 11.83
C PHE A 75 -15.74 23.17 12.68
N ASP A 76 -15.95 22.01 12.07
CA ASP A 76 -15.88 20.71 12.74
C ASP A 76 -14.47 20.06 12.65
N LEU A 77 -13.46 20.79 12.16
CA LEU A 77 -12.06 20.38 11.90
C LEU A 77 -11.86 19.21 10.92
N SER A 78 -12.93 18.55 10.52
CA SER A 78 -12.88 17.36 9.67
C SER A 78 -12.28 17.60 8.27
N ALA A 79 -12.52 18.75 7.63
CA ALA A 79 -11.85 19.08 6.37
C ALA A 79 -10.35 19.28 6.55
N LEU A 80 -9.91 19.81 7.69
CA LEU A 80 -8.49 19.92 8.01
C LEU A 80 -7.86 18.53 8.17
N VAL A 81 -8.50 17.63 8.91
CA VAL A 81 -8.03 16.24 9.05
C VAL A 81 -7.93 15.57 7.69
N THR A 82 -8.93 15.73 6.81
CA THR A 82 -8.88 15.19 5.43
C THR A 82 -7.71 15.77 4.64
N GLY A 83 -7.47 17.08 4.71
CA GLY A 83 -6.37 17.74 4.00
C GLY A 83 -4.98 17.37 4.51
N VAL A 84 -4.82 17.22 5.84
CA VAL A 84 -3.56 16.76 6.44
C VAL A 84 -3.30 15.30 6.07
N ILE A 85 -4.29 14.41 6.19
CA ILE A 85 -4.13 13.01 5.78
C ILE A 85 -3.78 12.95 4.30
N LEU A 86 -4.53 13.60 3.41
CA LEU A 86 -4.22 13.58 1.97
C LEU A 86 -2.82 14.12 1.68
N GLY A 87 -2.45 15.26 2.26
CA GLY A 87 -1.14 15.89 2.09
C GLY A 87 0.01 15.00 2.54
N LEU A 88 -0.15 14.31 3.67
CA LEU A 88 0.84 13.37 4.18
C LEU A 88 1.02 12.14 3.29
N ASN A 89 0.03 11.81 2.45
CA ASN A 89 0.21 10.72 1.48
C ASN A 89 0.76 11.21 0.14
N LEU A 90 0.85 12.51 -0.12
CA LEU A 90 1.44 12.95 -1.38
C LEU A 90 2.97 12.71 -1.39
N PRO A 91 3.56 12.48 -2.57
CA PRO A 91 5.01 12.49 -2.72
C PRO A 91 5.60 13.83 -2.27
N PRO A 92 6.78 13.84 -1.65
CA PRO A 92 7.35 15.06 -1.07
C PRO A 92 7.59 16.20 -2.06
N ARG A 93 7.91 15.93 -3.33
CA ARG A 93 8.03 16.95 -4.40
C ARG A 93 6.91 16.85 -5.44
N ALA A 94 5.74 16.40 -5.03
CA ALA A 94 4.56 16.48 -5.90
C ALA A 94 4.30 17.94 -6.29
N PRO A 95 3.97 18.23 -7.56
CA PRO A 95 3.60 19.58 -7.97
C PRO A 95 2.42 20.12 -7.15
N TRP A 96 2.49 21.41 -6.79
CA TRP A 96 1.49 22.08 -5.94
C TRP A 96 0.05 21.96 -6.45
N TYR A 97 -0.16 21.85 -7.76
CA TYR A 97 -1.51 21.70 -8.33
C TYR A 97 -2.17 20.36 -7.96
N LEU A 98 -1.40 19.29 -7.73
CA LEU A 98 -1.95 17.99 -7.31
C LEU A 98 -2.59 18.08 -5.93
N ALA A 99 -1.96 18.83 -5.02
CA ALA A 99 -2.49 19.11 -3.70
C ALA A 99 -3.84 19.86 -3.77
N VAL A 100 -3.96 20.83 -4.68
CA VAL A 100 -5.21 21.59 -4.89
C VAL A 100 -6.29 20.70 -5.48
N ILE A 101 -6.01 20.02 -6.59
CA ILE A 101 -6.98 19.17 -7.30
C ILE A 101 -7.47 18.03 -6.39
N GLY A 102 -6.56 17.35 -5.70
CA GLY A 102 -6.90 16.28 -4.76
C GLY A 102 -7.76 16.77 -3.60
N GLY A 103 -7.43 17.93 -3.01
CA GLY A 103 -8.20 18.50 -1.90
C GLY A 103 -9.62 18.89 -2.31
N VAL A 104 -9.78 19.54 -3.47
CA VAL A 104 -11.08 19.88 -4.05
C VAL A 104 -11.92 18.61 -4.31
N PHE A 105 -11.31 17.59 -4.91
CA PHE A 105 -11.98 16.33 -5.20
C PHE A 105 -12.42 15.61 -3.91
N ALA A 106 -11.55 15.51 -2.90
CA ALA A 106 -11.87 14.91 -1.61
C ALA A 106 -13.10 15.56 -0.97
N ILE A 107 -13.12 16.90 -0.90
CA ILE A 107 -14.15 17.61 -0.17
C ILE A 107 -15.43 17.76 -0.97
N ILE A 108 -15.37 18.25 -2.21
CA ILE A 108 -16.58 18.51 -2.98
C ILE A 108 -17.22 17.19 -3.40
N ILE A 109 -16.48 16.31 -4.06
CA ILE A 109 -17.04 15.12 -4.71
C ILE A 109 -17.35 14.03 -3.69
N VAL A 110 -16.40 13.69 -2.82
CA VAL A 110 -16.56 12.51 -1.93
C VAL A 110 -17.35 12.85 -0.68
N LYS A 111 -17.12 14.03 -0.09
CA LYS A 111 -17.72 14.41 1.19
C LYS A 111 -19.03 15.21 1.03
N MET A 112 -18.99 16.31 0.26
CA MET A 112 -20.06 17.30 0.28
C MET A 112 -21.27 16.97 -0.59
N LEU A 113 -21.07 16.31 -1.74
CA LEU A 113 -22.18 15.87 -2.59
C LEU A 113 -23.12 14.89 -1.87
N PHE A 114 -22.59 14.08 -0.96
CA PHE A 114 -23.35 13.09 -0.20
C PHE A 114 -23.97 13.65 1.09
N GLY A 115 -23.80 14.94 1.35
CA GLY A 115 -24.45 15.65 2.44
C GLY A 115 -23.56 15.97 3.63
N GLY A 116 -22.23 15.80 3.51
CA GLY A 116 -21.25 16.21 4.51
C GLY A 116 -20.92 15.11 5.53
N LEU A 117 -20.42 15.52 6.69
CA LEU A 117 -19.89 14.61 7.71
C LEU A 117 -20.88 13.52 8.12
N GLY A 118 -20.38 12.27 8.19
CA GLY A 118 -21.16 11.10 8.55
C GLY A 118 -22.03 10.52 7.43
N LYS A 119 -22.08 11.16 6.25
CA LYS A 119 -22.80 10.67 5.06
C LYS A 119 -21.89 10.31 3.89
N ASN A 120 -20.58 10.48 4.05
CA ASN A 120 -19.59 10.11 3.03
C ASN A 120 -19.64 8.59 2.82
N PHE A 121 -19.78 8.16 1.56
CA PHE A 121 -19.83 6.74 1.22
C PHE A 121 -18.45 6.07 1.28
N ALA A 122 -17.37 6.85 1.13
CA ALA A 122 -15.98 6.40 1.17
C ALA A 122 -15.09 7.44 1.85
N ASN A 123 -13.92 7.01 2.34
CA ASN A 123 -12.97 7.89 3.02
C ASN A 123 -12.48 8.95 2.01
N PRO A 124 -12.73 10.25 2.25
CA PRO A 124 -12.40 11.31 1.30
C PRO A 124 -10.90 11.38 0.94
N ALA A 125 -10.01 11.22 1.91
CA ALA A 125 -8.57 11.31 1.69
C ALA A 125 -8.04 10.10 0.89
N ALA A 126 -8.46 8.88 1.26
CA ALA A 126 -8.07 7.68 0.54
C ALA A 126 -8.60 7.68 -0.91
N THR A 127 -9.85 8.13 -1.10
CA THR A 127 -10.46 8.22 -2.44
C THR A 127 -9.76 9.26 -3.31
N ALA A 128 -9.39 10.42 -2.75
CA ALA A 128 -8.64 11.43 -3.47
C ALA A 128 -7.21 10.96 -3.83
N ARG A 129 -6.55 10.21 -2.94
CA ARG A 129 -5.27 9.56 -3.25
C ARG A 129 -5.40 8.59 -4.42
N VAL A 130 -6.43 7.74 -4.43
CA VAL A 130 -6.69 6.82 -5.56
C VAL A 130 -6.96 7.58 -6.84
N PHE A 131 -7.78 8.64 -6.80
CA PHE A 131 -8.03 9.48 -7.97
C PHE A 131 -6.74 10.09 -8.53
N LEU A 132 -5.90 10.67 -7.66
CA LEU A 132 -4.61 11.23 -8.08
C LEU A 132 -3.66 10.17 -8.63
N LEU A 133 -3.62 8.97 -8.03
CA LEU A 133 -2.82 7.85 -8.51
C LEU A 133 -3.25 7.40 -9.92
N LEU A 134 -4.56 7.35 -10.19
CA LEU A 134 -5.07 6.92 -11.49
C LEU A 134 -4.96 8.01 -12.57
N ALA A 135 -5.22 9.27 -12.21
CA ALA A 135 -5.20 10.39 -13.16
C ALA A 135 -3.80 10.96 -13.41
N TYR A 136 -2.92 10.91 -12.40
CA TYR A 136 -1.58 11.52 -12.40
C TYR A 136 -0.51 10.52 -11.91
N SER A 137 -0.58 9.27 -12.37
CA SER A 137 0.30 8.17 -11.95
C SER A 137 1.79 8.51 -12.02
N SER A 138 2.24 9.16 -13.10
CA SER A 138 3.65 9.52 -13.30
C SER A 138 4.20 10.45 -12.22
N SER A 139 3.42 11.47 -11.81
CA SER A 139 3.82 12.39 -10.74
C SER A 139 3.62 11.79 -9.35
N MET A 140 2.69 10.86 -9.19
CA MET A 140 2.35 10.25 -7.91
C MET A 140 3.33 9.14 -7.51
N LEU A 141 4.03 8.54 -8.47
CA LEU A 141 5.00 7.46 -8.25
C LEU A 141 6.46 7.94 -8.17
N GLN A 142 6.70 9.25 -8.30
CA GLN A 142 8.04 9.83 -8.18
C GLN A 142 8.38 10.14 -6.72
N TYR A 143 9.24 9.31 -6.13
CA TYR A 143 9.70 9.44 -4.75
C TYR A 143 11.16 9.88 -4.68
N ILE A 144 11.50 10.55 -3.58
CA ILE A 144 12.83 11.12 -3.31
C ILE A 144 13.37 10.51 -2.02
N GLY A 145 14.69 10.36 -1.94
CA GLY A 145 15.34 9.85 -0.73
C GLY A 145 15.15 10.79 0.45
N ALA A 146 15.02 10.22 1.65
CA ALA A 146 15.04 11.00 2.88
C ALA A 146 16.46 11.55 3.11
N ASP A 147 16.60 12.87 3.23
CA ASP A 147 17.87 13.51 3.57
C ASP A 147 17.83 13.96 5.03
N VAL A 148 18.59 13.26 5.88
CA VAL A 148 18.65 13.52 7.34
C VAL A 148 19.82 14.44 7.69
N GLY A 149 20.76 14.67 6.75
CA GLY A 149 21.98 15.47 6.97
C GLY A 149 22.02 16.79 6.20
N GLY A 150 21.14 16.97 5.21
CA GLY A 150 21.04 18.17 4.40
C GLY A 150 20.37 19.33 5.10
N ASN A 151 20.75 20.54 4.66
CA ASN A 151 20.12 21.79 5.05
C ASN A 151 18.60 21.67 4.82
N ILE A 152 17.75 22.07 5.75
CA ILE A 152 16.27 22.04 5.60
C ILE A 152 15.80 22.87 4.37
N LEU A 153 16.71 23.70 3.85
CA LEU A 153 16.60 24.54 2.65
C LEU A 153 17.30 23.96 1.40
N SER A 154 18.00 22.82 1.48
CA SER A 154 18.75 22.26 0.34
C SER A 154 17.79 21.77 -0.76
N THR A 155 18.08 22.20 -1.98
CA THR A 155 17.32 21.88 -3.19
C THR A 155 17.83 20.62 -3.90
N ASP A 156 18.83 19.92 -3.35
CA ASP A 156 19.40 18.76 -4.02
C ASP A 156 18.38 17.62 -4.11
N ILE A 157 18.21 17.10 -5.32
CA ILE A 157 17.20 16.12 -5.67
C ILE A 157 17.88 14.80 -5.97
N VAL A 158 17.93 13.91 -4.98
CA VAL A 158 18.32 12.52 -5.18
C VAL A 158 17.04 11.69 -5.24
N THR A 159 16.69 11.24 -6.45
CA THR A 159 15.63 10.25 -6.63
C THR A 159 16.05 8.96 -5.96
N ALA A 160 15.20 8.43 -5.08
CA ALA A 160 15.45 7.16 -4.42
C ALA A 160 14.27 6.22 -4.69
N PRO A 161 14.54 4.97 -5.12
CA PRO A 161 13.49 3.98 -5.24
C PRO A 161 12.87 3.67 -3.87
N THR A 162 11.59 3.33 -3.86
CA THR A 162 10.94 2.81 -2.66
C THR A 162 11.28 1.32 -2.51
N TYR A 163 11.28 0.80 -1.27
CA TYR A 163 11.44 -0.65 -1.03
C TYR A 163 10.46 -1.50 -1.86
N LEU A 164 9.26 -0.96 -2.06
CA LEU A 164 8.18 -1.61 -2.80
C LEU A 164 8.43 -1.72 -4.31
N SER A 165 9.28 -0.86 -4.87
CA SER A 165 9.64 -0.87 -6.29
C SER A 165 11.05 -1.41 -6.54
N GLY A 166 11.98 -1.23 -5.60
CA GLY A 166 13.39 -1.59 -5.76
C GLY A 166 13.89 -2.68 -4.81
N GLY A 167 13.02 -3.26 -3.97
CA GLY A 167 13.36 -4.32 -3.02
C GLY A 167 14.47 -3.90 -2.06
N VAL A 168 15.31 -4.87 -1.69
CA VAL A 168 16.45 -4.66 -0.78
C VAL A 168 17.49 -3.70 -1.38
N SER A 169 17.61 -3.63 -2.71
CA SER A 169 18.53 -2.72 -3.42
C SER A 169 18.16 -1.24 -3.28
N ALA A 170 16.92 -0.95 -2.86
CA ALA A 170 16.49 0.42 -2.53
C ALA A 170 16.92 0.87 -1.13
N LEU A 171 17.44 -0.06 -0.32
CA LEU A 171 17.88 0.20 1.06
C LEU A 171 19.41 0.31 1.11
N GLN A 172 19.89 1.02 2.13
CA GLN A 172 21.33 1.15 2.36
C GLN A 172 21.83 -0.14 3.00
N GLY A 173 22.95 -0.68 2.49
CA GLY A 173 23.53 -1.96 2.98
C GLY A 173 23.96 -1.94 4.45
N SER A 174 24.00 -0.77 5.09
CA SER A 174 24.20 -0.64 6.53
C SER A 174 23.49 0.63 7.04
N PHE A 175 22.77 0.51 8.15
CA PHE A 175 22.12 1.63 8.82
C PHE A 175 22.60 1.65 10.28
N TRP A 176 23.17 2.78 10.72
CA TRP A 176 23.72 2.94 12.08
C TRP A 176 24.71 1.85 12.51
N GLY A 177 25.55 1.38 11.57
CA GLY A 177 26.57 0.35 11.83
C GLY A 177 26.01 -1.08 11.94
N VAL A 178 24.71 -1.28 11.71
CA VAL A 178 24.09 -2.61 11.61
C VAL A 178 23.87 -2.95 10.14
N SER A 179 24.47 -4.04 9.69
CA SER A 179 24.33 -4.59 8.33
C SER A 179 23.35 -5.76 8.29
N GLY A 180 22.82 -6.07 7.10
CA GLY A 180 21.84 -7.14 6.89
C GLY A 180 20.41 -6.76 7.28
N PHE A 181 19.57 -7.77 7.54
CA PHE A 181 18.14 -7.62 7.83
C PHE A 181 17.83 -6.60 8.92
N GLY A 182 18.61 -6.60 10.01
CA GLY A 182 18.43 -5.65 11.12
C GLY A 182 18.61 -4.19 10.68
N GLY A 183 19.59 -3.93 9.81
CA GLY A 183 19.81 -2.60 9.24
C GLY A 183 18.64 -2.15 8.36
N TYR A 184 18.17 -3.03 7.47
CA TYR A 184 17.03 -2.77 6.58
C TYR A 184 15.74 -2.48 7.34
N ALA A 185 15.44 -3.29 8.36
CA ALA A 185 14.26 -3.11 9.20
C ALA A 185 14.33 -1.79 10.00
N LEU A 186 15.50 -1.45 10.56
CA LEU A 186 15.69 -0.18 11.27
C LEU A 186 15.56 1.01 10.34
N GLN A 187 16.13 0.94 9.13
CA GLN A 187 16.04 2.01 8.14
C GLN A 187 14.58 2.29 7.75
N LEU A 188 13.77 1.23 7.54
CA LEU A 188 12.33 1.37 7.26
C LEU A 188 11.54 1.86 8.48
N LEU A 189 11.90 1.43 9.69
CA LEU A 189 11.21 1.81 10.92
C LEU A 189 11.39 3.30 11.25
N PHE A 190 12.62 3.82 11.09
CA PHE A 190 12.94 5.23 11.26
C PHE A 190 12.58 6.08 10.02
N GLY A 191 12.37 5.45 8.87
CA GLY A 191 11.85 6.12 7.67
C GLY A 191 12.90 6.81 6.82
N VAL A 192 14.17 6.42 6.92
CA VAL A 192 15.26 6.96 6.09
C VAL A 192 15.27 6.27 4.72
N VAL A 193 14.14 6.33 4.02
CA VAL A 193 13.88 5.66 2.72
C VAL A 193 12.94 6.54 1.90
N GLY A 194 12.98 6.43 0.57
CA GLY A 194 12.01 7.10 -0.29
C GLY A 194 10.57 6.62 -0.05
N GLY A 195 9.63 7.56 -0.02
CA GLY A 195 8.21 7.29 0.19
C GLY A 195 7.37 8.57 0.32
N SER A 196 6.07 8.42 0.59
CA SER A 196 5.18 9.56 0.86
C SER A 196 5.53 10.24 2.19
N ILE A 197 5.24 11.54 2.31
CA ILE A 197 5.69 12.41 3.42
C ILE A 197 5.43 11.80 4.80
N GLY A 198 4.19 11.38 5.08
CA GLY A 198 3.77 10.85 6.38
C GLY A 198 3.86 9.33 6.52
N GLU A 199 4.25 8.63 5.46
CA GLU A 199 4.44 7.19 5.54
C GLU A 199 5.80 6.86 6.10
N THR A 200 6.85 7.63 5.81
CA THR A 200 8.25 7.32 6.15
C THR A 200 8.47 6.83 7.58
N CYS A 201 8.15 7.63 8.60
CA CYS A 201 8.45 7.30 9.99
C CYS A 201 7.38 6.40 10.62
N LYS A 202 7.65 5.09 10.73
CA LYS A 202 6.67 4.13 11.30
C LYS A 202 6.52 4.29 12.79
N VAL A 203 7.58 4.69 13.48
CA VAL A 203 7.54 4.99 14.92
C VAL A 203 6.53 6.11 15.20
N ALA A 204 6.53 7.18 14.40
CA ALA A 204 5.58 8.28 14.54
C ALA A 204 4.14 7.82 14.28
N VAL A 205 3.93 7.02 13.23
CA VAL A 205 2.61 6.45 12.90
C VAL A 205 2.08 5.56 14.03
N LEU A 206 2.91 4.68 14.58
CA LEU A 206 2.53 3.79 15.68
C LEU A 206 2.27 4.58 16.96
N ALA A 207 3.09 5.58 17.29
CA ALA A 207 2.86 6.45 18.44
C ALA A 207 1.52 7.18 18.35
N GLY A 208 1.19 7.74 17.18
CA GLY A 208 -0.12 8.34 16.91
C GLY A 208 -1.27 7.32 17.03
N GLY A 209 -1.08 6.10 16.53
CA GLY A 209 -2.07 5.03 16.63
C GLY A 209 -2.33 4.57 18.06
N VAL A 210 -1.27 4.42 18.87
CA VAL A 210 -1.38 4.08 20.31
C VAL A 210 -2.12 5.19 21.05
N TYR A 211 -1.81 6.46 20.78
CA TYR A 211 -2.52 7.60 21.38
C TYR A 211 -4.02 7.56 21.07
N LEU A 212 -4.40 7.33 19.81
CA LEU A 212 -5.82 7.28 19.41
C LEU A 212 -6.56 6.07 19.99
N CYS A 213 -5.89 4.93 20.15
CA CYS A 213 -6.44 3.75 20.82
C CYS A 213 -6.62 4.00 22.33
N ALA A 214 -5.65 4.64 22.99
CA ALA A 214 -5.72 4.97 24.41
C ALA A 214 -6.86 5.95 24.72
N ARG A 215 -7.07 6.94 23.84
CA ARG A 215 -8.18 7.89 23.91
C ARG A 215 -9.53 7.31 23.50
N LYS A 216 -9.57 6.04 23.06
CA LYS A 216 -10.77 5.33 22.55
C LYS A 216 -11.48 6.09 21.43
N VAL A 217 -10.72 6.87 20.67
CA VAL A 217 -11.17 7.50 19.42
C VAL A 217 -11.28 6.40 18.37
N ILE A 218 -10.22 5.61 18.21
CA ILE A 218 -10.20 4.51 17.25
C ILE A 218 -10.41 3.17 17.94
N ASP A 219 -11.15 2.28 17.28
CA ASP A 219 -11.22 0.87 17.63
C ASP A 219 -9.95 0.13 17.23
N TRP A 220 -9.13 -0.27 18.22
CA TRP A 220 -7.88 -1.04 18.03
C TRP A 220 -8.02 -2.31 17.19
N ARG A 221 -9.23 -2.87 17.10
CA ARG A 221 -9.52 -4.09 16.33
C ARG A 221 -9.21 -3.91 14.85
N ILE A 222 -9.50 -2.75 14.26
CA ILE A 222 -9.30 -2.50 12.83
C ILE A 222 -7.81 -2.51 12.47
N PRO A 223 -6.95 -1.65 13.06
CA PRO A 223 -5.53 -1.63 12.71
C PRO A 223 -4.82 -2.94 13.05
N VAL A 224 -5.09 -3.54 14.22
CA VAL A 224 -4.39 -4.78 14.62
C VAL A 224 -4.76 -5.95 13.72
N VAL A 225 -6.05 -6.15 13.42
CA VAL A 225 -6.48 -7.25 12.55
C VAL A 225 -6.00 -7.02 11.12
N TYR A 226 -5.98 -5.78 10.63
CA TYR A 226 -5.50 -5.46 9.29
C TYR A 226 -3.98 -5.72 9.14
N LEU A 227 -3.18 -5.35 10.15
CA LEU A 227 -1.74 -5.67 10.16
C LEU A 227 -1.49 -7.18 10.26
N LEU A 228 -2.25 -7.89 11.10
CA LEU A 228 -2.11 -9.34 11.25
C LEU A 228 -2.45 -10.07 9.95
N THR A 229 -3.57 -9.72 9.31
CA THR A 229 -4.03 -10.40 8.10
C THR A 229 -3.11 -10.15 6.90
N SER A 230 -2.59 -8.93 6.77
CA SER A 230 -1.55 -8.62 5.76
C SER A 230 -0.24 -9.35 6.06
N ALA A 231 0.21 -9.39 7.32
CA ALA A 231 1.41 -10.15 7.70
C ALA A 231 1.27 -11.65 7.39
N THR A 232 0.13 -12.28 7.73
CA THR A 232 -0.12 -13.68 7.41
C THR A 232 -0.14 -13.95 5.90
N PHE A 233 -0.65 -13.01 5.11
CA PHE A 233 -0.65 -13.12 3.65
C PHE A 233 0.78 -13.06 3.08
N PHE A 234 1.59 -12.10 3.54
CA PHE A 234 2.98 -11.98 3.09
C PHE A 234 3.84 -13.16 3.54
N LEU A 235 3.66 -13.65 4.77
CA LEU A 235 4.35 -14.85 5.25
C LEU A 235 4.04 -16.06 4.37
N PHE A 236 2.78 -16.22 3.97
CA PHE A 236 2.38 -17.33 3.12
C PHE A 236 2.91 -17.22 1.69
N TYR A 237 2.93 -16.00 1.13
CA TYR A 237 3.38 -15.77 -0.25
C TYR A 237 4.90 -15.84 -0.40
N TYR A 238 5.65 -15.13 0.45
CA TYR A 238 7.12 -15.05 0.37
C TYR A 238 7.83 -16.21 1.08
N GLN A 239 7.13 -16.95 1.95
CA GLN A 239 7.69 -18.03 2.77
C GLN A 239 8.91 -17.63 3.64
N SER A 240 9.15 -16.32 3.79
CA SER A 240 10.24 -15.74 4.58
C SER A 240 9.68 -14.78 5.63
N ALA A 241 10.10 -14.95 6.88
CA ALA A 241 9.73 -14.05 7.97
C ALA A 241 10.37 -12.66 7.82
N GLU A 242 11.52 -12.57 7.17
CA GLU A 242 12.25 -11.32 6.96
C GLU A 242 11.50 -10.42 5.97
N GLU A 243 11.15 -10.96 4.80
CA GLU A 243 10.42 -10.21 3.78
C GLU A 243 9.02 -9.81 4.25
N MET A 244 8.36 -10.64 5.07
CA MET A 244 7.10 -10.28 5.73
C MET A 244 7.24 -8.98 6.54
N VAL A 245 8.27 -8.86 7.37
CA VAL A 245 8.49 -7.69 8.23
C VAL A 245 8.81 -6.45 7.38
N LEU A 246 9.68 -6.59 6.37
CA LEU A 246 10.02 -5.49 5.47
C LEU A 246 8.80 -5.03 4.66
N GLN A 247 7.93 -5.94 4.23
CA GLN A 247 6.70 -5.61 3.50
C GLN A 247 5.64 -4.93 4.39
N LEU A 248 5.59 -5.28 5.68
CA LEU A 248 4.72 -4.63 6.65
C LEU A 248 5.22 -3.21 6.99
N LEU A 249 6.54 -3.04 7.10
CA LEU A 249 7.20 -1.77 7.41
C LEU A 249 7.37 -0.87 6.17
N SER A 250 7.07 -1.33 4.97
CA SER A 250 7.21 -0.53 3.76
C SER A 250 5.89 0.07 3.27
N GLY A 251 6.00 1.21 2.59
CA GLY A 251 4.86 1.96 2.02
C GLY A 251 3.84 2.44 3.06
N GLY A 252 2.61 2.70 2.58
CA GLY A 252 1.54 3.33 3.35
C GLY A 252 0.68 2.38 4.17
N LEU A 253 1.06 1.12 4.35
CA LEU A 253 0.21 0.11 4.99
C LEU A 253 -0.11 0.48 6.44
N MET A 254 0.88 0.77 7.28
CA MET A 254 0.66 1.19 8.68
C MET A 254 -0.05 2.53 8.78
N PHE A 255 0.30 3.49 7.92
CA PHE A 255 -0.33 4.81 7.89
C PHE A 255 -1.83 4.69 7.55
N GLY A 256 -2.15 3.95 6.49
CA GLY A 256 -3.51 3.66 6.07
C GLY A 256 -4.30 2.87 7.13
N ALA A 257 -3.65 1.91 7.80
CA ALA A 257 -4.28 1.13 8.87
C ALA A 257 -4.72 1.98 10.06
N VAL A 258 -3.89 2.94 10.48
CA VAL A 258 -4.15 3.76 11.67
C VAL A 258 -5.02 4.97 11.36
N PHE A 259 -4.79 5.68 10.26
CA PHE A 259 -5.40 6.99 10.00
C PHE A 259 -6.48 7.00 8.92
N MET A 260 -6.54 5.99 8.04
CA MET A 260 -7.53 5.95 6.95
C MET A 260 -8.60 4.88 7.12
N ALA A 261 -8.22 3.65 7.47
CA ALA A 261 -9.14 2.51 7.63
C ALA A 261 -10.10 2.68 8.82
N THR A 262 -9.78 3.59 9.72
CA THR A 262 -10.45 3.84 11.00
C THR A 262 -11.38 5.05 10.97
N ASP A 263 -11.73 5.54 9.76
CA ASP A 263 -12.71 6.62 9.60
C ASP A 263 -14.10 6.19 10.09
N TYR A 264 -14.73 7.04 10.91
CA TYR A 264 -16.00 6.74 11.59
C TYR A 264 -17.20 6.66 10.64
N ALA A 265 -17.15 7.38 9.52
CA ALA A 265 -18.26 7.42 8.58
C ALA A 265 -18.33 6.14 7.73
N THR A 266 -17.18 5.54 7.45
CA THR A 266 -17.05 4.47 6.45
C THR A 266 -16.74 3.12 7.05
N SER A 267 -16.30 3.06 8.32
CA SER A 267 -16.07 1.79 9.01
C SER A 267 -17.39 1.19 9.53
N PRO A 268 -17.50 -0.15 9.60
CA PRO A 268 -18.70 -0.81 10.10
C PRO A 268 -19.01 -0.47 11.56
N LYS A 269 -20.29 -0.37 11.90
CA LYS A 269 -20.70 0.00 13.27
C LYS A 269 -20.54 -1.14 14.28
N TRP A 270 -20.64 -2.39 13.82
CA TRP A 270 -20.66 -3.56 14.69
C TRP A 270 -19.28 -4.19 14.91
N LYS A 271 -19.00 -4.66 16.14
CA LYS A 271 -17.68 -5.17 16.55
C LYS A 271 -17.16 -6.33 15.70
N TYR A 272 -18.03 -7.25 15.26
CA TYR A 272 -17.64 -8.38 14.41
C TYR A 272 -17.47 -7.95 12.95
N ASN A 273 -18.29 -7.02 12.46
CA ASN A 273 -18.19 -6.49 11.10
C ASN A 273 -16.87 -5.74 10.92
N ARG A 274 -16.39 -5.04 11.96
CA ARG A 274 -15.06 -4.41 11.98
C ARG A 274 -13.91 -5.40 11.79
N VAL A 275 -14.01 -6.59 12.40
CA VAL A 275 -13.00 -7.64 12.23
C VAL A 275 -13.05 -8.19 10.80
N LEU A 276 -14.24 -8.50 10.27
CA LEU A 276 -14.39 -8.95 8.88
C LEU A 276 -13.89 -7.90 7.87
N TYR A 277 -14.17 -6.63 8.14
CA TYR A 277 -13.69 -5.50 7.34
C TYR A 277 -12.16 -5.43 7.33
N ALA A 278 -11.53 -5.52 8.50
CA ALA A 278 -10.07 -5.50 8.62
C ALA A 278 -9.39 -6.72 7.97
N ILE A 279 -10.03 -7.91 8.04
CA ILE A 279 -9.56 -9.09 7.31
C ILE A 279 -9.60 -8.85 5.80
N GLY A 280 -10.71 -8.33 5.29
CA GLY A 280 -10.86 -8.00 3.86
C GLY A 280 -9.81 -6.98 3.39
N LEU A 281 -9.55 -5.94 4.20
CA LEU A 281 -8.51 -4.95 3.90
C LEU A 281 -7.13 -5.61 3.73
N GLY A 282 -6.73 -6.48 4.65
CA GLY A 282 -5.42 -7.15 4.63
C GLY A 282 -5.22 -8.01 3.41
N LEU A 283 -6.21 -8.84 3.10
CA LEU A 283 -6.16 -9.76 1.97
C LEU A 283 -6.13 -9.02 0.65
N ILE A 284 -6.98 -8.00 0.46
CA ILE A 284 -6.99 -7.21 -0.77
C ILE A 284 -5.68 -6.43 -0.92
N THR A 285 -5.15 -5.86 0.17
CA THR A 285 -3.86 -5.16 0.13
C THR A 285 -2.73 -6.12 -0.27
N GLY A 286 -2.72 -7.33 0.27
CA GLY A 286 -1.75 -8.36 -0.08
C GLY A 286 -1.83 -8.77 -1.55
N VAL A 287 -3.04 -9.04 -2.04
CA VAL A 287 -3.29 -9.39 -3.46
C VAL A 287 -2.82 -8.28 -4.40
N ILE A 288 -3.15 -7.02 -4.10
CA ILE A 288 -2.74 -5.89 -4.96
C ILE A 288 -1.21 -5.73 -4.93
N ARG A 289 -0.55 -5.91 -3.78
CA ARG A 289 0.91 -5.75 -3.70
C ARG A 289 1.70 -6.86 -4.38
N CYS A 290 1.20 -8.10 -4.35
CA CYS A 290 1.91 -9.25 -4.92
C CYS A 290 1.60 -9.46 -6.40
N PHE A 291 0.39 -9.13 -6.85
CA PHE A 291 -0.08 -9.41 -8.22
C PHE A 291 -0.46 -8.17 -9.03
N GLY A 292 -0.60 -7.01 -8.38
CA GLY A 292 -0.96 -5.77 -9.05
C GLY A 292 0.26 -5.03 -9.61
N SER A 293 0.04 -4.27 -10.67
CA SER A 293 1.08 -3.41 -11.26
C SER A 293 1.39 -2.17 -10.41
N TYR A 294 0.58 -1.89 -9.39
CA TYR A 294 0.79 -0.76 -8.48
C TYR A 294 1.51 -1.24 -7.22
N PRO A 295 2.71 -0.71 -6.92
CA PRO A 295 3.46 -1.14 -5.74
C PRO A 295 2.66 -0.89 -4.45
N GLU A 296 1.82 0.15 -4.43
CA GLU A 296 1.04 0.53 -3.26
C GLU A 296 -0.45 0.16 -3.39
N GLY A 297 -0.91 -0.80 -2.58
CA GLY A 297 -2.27 -1.34 -2.64
C GLY A 297 -3.24 -0.86 -1.55
N THR A 298 -2.76 -0.15 -0.52
CA THR A 298 -3.53 0.14 0.70
C THR A 298 -4.74 1.04 0.46
N SER A 299 -4.57 2.13 -0.29
CA SER A 299 -5.66 3.09 -0.52
C SER A 299 -6.77 2.52 -1.39
N LEU A 300 -6.41 1.69 -2.38
CA LEU A 300 -7.35 0.96 -3.21
C LEU A 300 -8.14 -0.08 -2.40
N ALA A 301 -7.47 -0.82 -1.52
CA ALA A 301 -8.10 -1.78 -0.63
C ALA A 301 -9.12 -1.10 0.31
N ILE A 302 -8.76 0.06 0.87
CA ILE A 302 -9.66 0.86 1.73
C ILE A 302 -10.89 1.33 0.96
N LEU A 303 -10.71 1.86 -0.25
CA LEU A 303 -11.83 2.29 -1.09
C LEU A 303 -12.78 1.13 -1.40
N PHE A 304 -12.24 -0.02 -1.81
CA PHE A 304 -13.04 -1.21 -2.12
C PHE A 304 -13.83 -1.70 -0.91
N MET A 305 -13.18 -1.84 0.25
CA MET A 305 -13.86 -2.32 1.45
C MET A 305 -14.89 -1.32 1.98
N ASN A 306 -14.66 0.00 1.85
CA ASN A 306 -15.65 1.02 2.23
C ASN A 306 -16.96 0.86 1.44
N LEU A 307 -16.89 0.50 0.16
CA LEU A 307 -18.07 0.25 -0.67
C LEU A 307 -18.84 -1.02 -0.22
N LEU A 308 -18.16 -1.97 0.40
CA LEU A 308 -18.77 -3.19 0.95
C LEU A 308 -19.37 -2.99 2.35
N VAL A 309 -18.99 -1.94 3.08
CA VAL A 309 -19.51 -1.70 4.44
C VAL A 309 -21.04 -1.57 4.50
N PRO A 310 -21.72 -0.81 3.61
CA PRO A 310 -23.19 -0.77 3.61
C PRO A 310 -23.84 -2.13 3.38
N VAL A 311 -23.23 -3.00 2.58
CA VAL A 311 -23.69 -4.37 2.33
C VAL A 311 -23.51 -5.22 3.59
N MET A 312 -22.34 -5.14 4.22
CA MET A 312 -22.06 -5.82 5.49
C MET A 312 -23.03 -5.36 6.59
N ASP A 313 -23.22 -4.06 6.76
CA ASP A 313 -24.12 -3.51 7.77
C ASP A 313 -25.61 -3.72 7.44
N LYS A 314 -25.99 -4.10 6.21
CA LYS A 314 -27.36 -4.50 5.88
C LYS A 314 -27.64 -5.96 6.21
N TYR A 315 -26.69 -6.85 5.89
CA TYR A 315 -26.88 -8.30 6.05
C TYR A 315 -26.40 -8.84 7.41
N ILE A 316 -25.49 -8.13 8.07
CA ILE A 316 -24.78 -8.53 9.30
C ILE A 316 -25.17 -7.60 10.46
N LEU A 317 -26.48 -7.53 10.76
CA LEU A 317 -27.00 -6.78 11.91
C LEU A 317 -27.29 -7.70 13.10
N PRO A 318 -27.06 -7.22 14.34
CA PRO A 318 -27.58 -7.89 15.52
C PRO A 318 -29.11 -7.88 15.50
N VAL A 319 -29.70 -8.86 16.18
CA VAL A 319 -31.15 -8.88 16.42
C VAL A 319 -31.51 -7.60 17.18
N ARG A 320 -32.45 -6.80 16.64
CA ARG A 320 -32.92 -5.58 17.30
C ARG A 320 -33.57 -5.95 18.63
N PHE A 321 -33.33 -5.15 19.67
CA PHE A 321 -33.96 -5.36 20.96
C PHE A 321 -35.50 -5.37 20.79
N GLY A 322 -36.17 -6.39 21.32
CA GLY A 322 -37.61 -6.59 21.18
C GLY A 322 -38.08 -7.26 19.88
N GLN A 323 -37.17 -7.72 19.00
CA GLN A 323 -37.58 -8.41 17.77
C GLN A 323 -38.15 -9.80 18.08
N LEU A 324 -39.47 -9.95 17.89
CA LEU A 324 -40.17 -11.21 18.06
C LEU A 324 -40.08 -12.07 16.79
N THR A 325 -40.04 -13.38 16.99
CA THR A 325 -40.18 -14.37 15.91
C THR A 325 -41.65 -14.38 15.45
N LYS A 326 -41.98 -14.94 14.28
CA LYS A 326 -43.40 -15.11 13.85
C LYS A 326 -44.27 -15.85 14.88
N VAL A 327 -43.64 -16.60 15.79
CA VAL A 327 -44.26 -17.37 16.89
C VAL A 327 -44.31 -16.57 18.21
N GLY A 328 -44.08 -15.24 18.19
CA GLY A 328 -44.17 -14.38 19.38
C GLY A 328 -43.06 -14.54 20.43
N LYS A 329 -42.11 -15.47 20.22
CA LYS A 329 -40.95 -15.64 21.12
C LYS A 329 -39.86 -14.60 20.81
N PRO A 330 -39.18 -14.04 21.83
CA PRO A 330 -38.03 -13.16 21.60
C PRO A 330 -36.99 -13.92 20.77
N LYS A 331 -36.61 -13.34 19.64
CA LYS A 331 -35.66 -13.99 18.74
C LYS A 331 -34.33 -14.10 19.48
N PRO A 332 -33.82 -15.31 19.75
CA PRO A 332 -32.62 -15.46 20.55
C PRO A 332 -31.47 -14.73 19.85
N GLN A 333 -30.63 -14.06 20.63
CA GLN A 333 -29.45 -13.31 20.18
C GLN A 333 -28.32 -14.24 19.69
N VAL A 334 -28.67 -15.41 19.14
CA VAL A 334 -27.72 -16.33 18.55
C VAL A 334 -27.13 -15.63 17.34
N MET A 335 -25.86 -15.25 17.47
CA MET A 335 -25.02 -14.93 16.33
C MET A 335 -25.22 -16.07 15.33
N LYS A 336 -25.85 -15.78 14.18
CA LYS A 336 -26.24 -16.86 13.26
C LYS A 336 -24.97 -17.64 12.96
N TRP A 337 -24.97 -18.95 13.21
CA TRP A 337 -23.89 -19.85 12.83
C TRP A 337 -23.50 -19.67 11.35
N THR A 338 -24.46 -19.26 10.53
CA THR A 338 -24.27 -18.83 9.14
C THR A 338 -23.24 -17.72 8.96
N MET A 339 -23.01 -16.81 9.91
CA MET A 339 -22.03 -15.72 9.78
C MET A 339 -20.63 -16.16 10.16
N ARG A 340 -20.51 -17.08 11.13
CA ARG A 340 -19.25 -17.79 11.38
C ARG A 340 -18.89 -18.63 10.18
N ILE A 341 -19.84 -19.36 9.61
CA ILE A 341 -19.63 -20.15 8.40
C ILE A 341 -19.31 -19.25 7.22
N VAL A 342 -20.03 -18.15 6.97
CA VAL A 342 -19.73 -17.26 5.83
C VAL A 342 -18.39 -16.52 6.01
N SER A 343 -18.05 -16.03 7.21
CA SER A 343 -16.74 -15.40 7.44
C SER A 343 -15.60 -16.42 7.37
N LEU A 344 -15.79 -17.63 7.90
CA LEU A 344 -14.79 -18.70 7.88
C LEU A 344 -14.67 -19.31 6.48
N VAL A 345 -15.76 -19.40 5.70
CA VAL A 345 -15.76 -19.78 4.29
C VAL A 345 -15.16 -18.68 3.42
N LEU A 346 -15.40 -17.39 3.69
CA LEU A 346 -14.76 -16.30 2.95
C LEU A 346 -13.26 -16.24 3.26
N VAL A 347 -12.87 -16.41 4.54
CA VAL A 347 -11.47 -16.50 4.96
C VAL A 347 -10.80 -17.74 4.40
N LEU A 348 -11.47 -18.91 4.42
CA LEU A 348 -10.95 -20.14 3.81
C LEU A 348 -10.93 -20.06 2.28
N ALA A 349 -11.89 -19.40 1.64
CA ALA A 349 -11.92 -19.26 0.18
C ALA A 349 -10.87 -18.26 -0.30
N ILE A 350 -10.62 -17.19 0.45
CA ILE A 350 -9.54 -16.26 0.15
C ILE A 350 -8.19 -16.89 0.51
N ALA A 351 -8.08 -17.59 1.65
CA ALA A 351 -6.86 -18.32 2.03
C ALA A 351 -6.57 -19.44 1.05
N ALA A 352 -7.56 -20.24 0.64
CA ALA A 352 -7.43 -21.29 -0.38
C ALA A 352 -7.24 -20.70 -1.77
N GLY A 353 -7.80 -19.53 -2.08
CA GLY A 353 -7.55 -18.79 -3.30
C GLY A 353 -6.10 -18.31 -3.37
N SER A 354 -5.56 -17.73 -2.30
CA SER A 354 -4.16 -17.36 -2.19
C SER A 354 -3.24 -18.58 -2.14
N LEU A 355 -3.66 -19.67 -1.48
CA LEU A 355 -2.92 -20.93 -1.40
C LEU A 355 -2.85 -21.61 -2.76
N ALA A 356 -3.96 -21.74 -3.47
CA ALA A 356 -4.03 -22.32 -4.81
C ALA A 356 -3.36 -21.44 -5.87
N PHE A 357 -3.34 -20.11 -5.69
CA PHE A 357 -2.61 -19.21 -6.57
C PHE A 357 -1.09 -19.24 -6.32
N CYS A 358 -0.66 -19.35 -5.06
CA CYS A 358 0.75 -19.45 -4.68
C CYS A 358 1.33 -20.85 -4.94
N LEU A 359 0.50 -21.89 -4.85
CA LEU A 359 0.84 -23.27 -5.22
C LEU A 359 0.67 -23.54 -6.72
N ARG A 360 0.31 -22.56 -7.55
CA ARG A 360 0.48 -22.74 -8.99
C ARG A 360 1.98 -22.95 -9.23
N PRO A 361 2.39 -24.07 -9.87
CA PRO A 361 3.77 -24.22 -10.26
C PRO A 361 4.14 -23.01 -11.12
N ARG A 362 5.25 -22.33 -10.79
CA ARG A 362 5.85 -21.34 -11.68
C ARG A 362 6.10 -22.07 -13.00
N THR A 363 5.28 -21.79 -14.01
CA THR A 363 5.58 -22.19 -15.37
C THR A 363 6.83 -21.42 -15.75
N TYR A 364 7.91 -22.13 -16.05
CA TYR A 364 9.10 -21.50 -16.60
C TYR A 364 8.69 -20.87 -17.93
N GLU A 365 8.53 -19.55 -17.96
CA GLU A 365 7.92 -18.84 -19.08
C GLU A 365 8.96 -18.60 -20.19
N TYR A 366 10.24 -18.68 -19.82
CA TYR A 366 11.36 -18.38 -20.71
C TYR A 366 12.11 -19.59 -21.24
N ILE A 367 11.73 -20.82 -20.91
CA ILE A 367 12.45 -22.03 -21.34
C ILE A 367 11.71 -22.66 -22.52
N LEU A 368 12.38 -22.73 -23.67
CA LEU A 368 11.83 -23.27 -24.92
C LEU A 368 12.16 -24.75 -25.09
N ASP A 369 13.44 -25.12 -24.88
CA ASP A 369 13.92 -26.51 -24.95
C ASP A 369 15.16 -26.66 -24.07
N ALA A 370 15.41 -27.87 -23.56
CA ALA A 370 16.59 -28.18 -22.77
C ALA A 370 17.14 -29.55 -23.15
N ARG A 371 18.43 -29.59 -23.48
CA ARG A 371 19.15 -30.80 -23.90
C ARG A 371 20.41 -30.97 -23.05
N ARG A 372 20.73 -32.22 -22.74
CA ARG A 372 21.96 -32.58 -22.03
C ARG A 372 22.93 -33.19 -23.03
N GLU A 373 24.09 -32.55 -23.20
CA GLU A 373 25.17 -33.02 -24.07
C GLU A 373 26.43 -33.23 -23.21
N GLU A 374 27.15 -34.33 -23.43
CA GLU A 374 28.34 -34.81 -22.68
C GLU A 374 29.01 -33.80 -21.70
N GLY A 375 28.45 -33.69 -20.48
CA GLY A 375 29.00 -32.87 -19.39
C GLY A 375 28.56 -31.40 -19.33
N ALA A 376 27.60 -30.97 -20.17
CA ALA A 376 27.01 -29.65 -20.18
C ALA A 376 25.48 -29.68 -20.41
N TYR A 377 24.80 -28.69 -19.85
CA TYR A 377 23.38 -28.41 -20.11
C TYR A 377 23.27 -27.34 -21.19
N VAL A 378 22.58 -27.65 -22.28
CA VAL A 378 22.27 -26.70 -23.35
C VAL A 378 20.79 -26.35 -23.23
N VAL A 379 20.50 -25.12 -22.83
CA VAL A 379 19.12 -24.64 -22.61
C VAL A 379 18.83 -23.53 -23.62
N GLU A 380 17.78 -23.72 -24.40
CA GLU A 380 17.20 -22.69 -25.26
C GLU A 380 16.21 -21.88 -24.43
N ILE A 381 16.54 -20.61 -24.22
CA ILE A 381 15.71 -19.65 -23.51
C ILE A 381 15.18 -18.59 -24.46
N GLY A 382 13.92 -18.19 -24.31
CA GLY A 382 13.33 -17.15 -25.15
C GLY A 382 12.12 -16.47 -24.52
N GLY A 383 11.90 -15.20 -24.87
CA GLY A 383 10.84 -14.40 -24.29
C GLY A 383 10.51 -13.14 -25.08
N THR A 384 9.33 -12.58 -24.83
CA THR A 384 8.92 -11.29 -25.38
C THR A 384 9.13 -10.19 -24.34
N PHE A 385 9.92 -9.17 -24.68
CA PHE A 385 10.20 -8.03 -23.80
C PHE A 385 9.72 -6.73 -24.42
N ASN A 386 9.11 -5.90 -23.60
CA ASN A 386 8.57 -4.63 -24.05
C ASN A 386 9.59 -3.50 -23.83
N ILE A 387 10.15 -2.97 -24.91
CA ILE A 387 11.11 -1.87 -24.86
C ILE A 387 10.41 -0.64 -25.46
N GLY A 388 10.08 0.34 -24.61
CA GLY A 388 9.46 1.59 -25.06
C GLY A 388 8.05 1.43 -25.64
N GLY A 389 7.31 0.36 -25.31
CA GLY A 389 5.94 0.12 -25.76
C GLY A 389 5.78 -0.91 -26.88
N TRP A 390 6.89 -1.39 -27.46
CA TRP A 390 6.89 -2.41 -28.53
C TRP A 390 7.37 -3.77 -28.03
N PRO A 391 6.63 -4.86 -28.27
CA PRO A 391 7.07 -6.21 -27.93
C PRO A 391 8.20 -6.66 -28.87
N GLN A 392 9.27 -7.19 -28.30
CA GLN A 392 10.42 -7.74 -29.02
C GLN A 392 10.68 -9.17 -28.57
N GLU A 393 10.67 -10.11 -29.50
CA GLU A 393 11.03 -11.51 -29.26
C GLU A 393 12.55 -11.67 -29.27
N ARG A 394 13.07 -12.45 -28.32
CA ARG A 394 14.49 -12.78 -28.21
C ARG A 394 14.67 -14.23 -27.80
N GLU A 395 15.66 -14.87 -28.38
CA GLU A 395 15.99 -16.28 -28.12
C GLU A 395 17.51 -16.44 -28.00
N TYR A 396 17.95 -17.11 -26.95
CA TYR A 396 19.35 -17.39 -26.65
C TYR A 396 19.52 -18.89 -26.35
N THR A 397 20.58 -19.48 -26.85
CA THR A 397 21.06 -20.80 -26.45
C THR A 397 22.15 -20.60 -25.41
N VAL A 398 21.94 -21.13 -24.20
CA VAL A 398 22.87 -21.02 -23.08
C VAL A 398 23.45 -22.38 -22.80
N THR A 399 24.78 -22.46 -22.76
CA THR A 399 25.49 -23.67 -22.35
C THR A 399 26.05 -23.49 -20.95
N VAL A 400 25.72 -24.41 -20.05
CA VAL A 400 26.16 -24.41 -18.64
C VAL A 400 26.97 -25.68 -18.38
N ASP A 401 28.19 -25.53 -17.85
CA ASP A 401 29.03 -26.67 -17.47
C ASP A 401 28.48 -27.34 -16.19
N GLU A 402 28.30 -28.65 -16.24
CA GLU A 402 27.72 -29.45 -15.16
C GLU A 402 28.60 -29.47 -13.90
N LYS A 403 29.92 -29.35 -14.03
CA LYS A 403 30.84 -29.48 -12.88
C LYS A 403 31.02 -28.18 -12.10
N SER A 404 31.04 -27.05 -12.79
CA SER A 404 31.28 -25.73 -12.18
C SER A 404 30.00 -24.93 -12.00
N MET A 405 28.87 -25.33 -12.59
CA MET A 405 27.62 -24.56 -12.62
C MET A 405 27.84 -23.11 -13.07
N THR A 406 28.73 -22.94 -14.05
CA THR A 406 29.06 -21.67 -14.68
C THR A 406 28.60 -21.67 -16.13
N ILE A 407 28.19 -20.51 -16.63
CA ILE A 407 27.86 -20.35 -18.05
C ILE A 407 29.15 -20.48 -18.86
N SER A 408 29.23 -21.48 -19.73
CA SER A 408 30.38 -21.68 -20.61
C SER A 408 30.27 -20.85 -21.88
N ASP A 409 29.06 -20.74 -22.44
CA ASP A 409 28.80 -19.98 -23.65
C ASP A 409 27.34 -19.50 -23.73
N ILE A 410 27.12 -18.39 -24.44
CA ILE A 410 25.78 -17.88 -24.76
C ILE A 410 25.78 -17.46 -26.23
N VAL A 411 24.91 -18.10 -27.02
CA VAL A 411 24.73 -17.80 -28.44
C VAL A 411 23.33 -17.23 -28.66
N ALA A 412 23.23 -16.09 -29.33
CA ALA A 412 21.92 -15.53 -29.67
C ALA A 412 21.37 -16.18 -30.93
N VAL A 413 20.17 -16.76 -30.83
CA VAL A 413 19.45 -17.40 -31.95
C VAL A 413 18.58 -16.38 -32.68
N LYS A 414 17.95 -15.48 -31.93
CA LYS A 414 17.10 -14.40 -32.46
C LYS A 414 17.32 -13.11 -31.67
N GLU A 415 17.85 -12.09 -32.36
CA GLU A 415 18.17 -10.79 -31.76
C GLU A 415 17.25 -9.66 -32.24
N ASN A 416 17.29 -8.55 -31.50
CA ASN A 416 16.49 -7.35 -31.73
C ASN A 416 16.81 -6.69 -33.08
N GLN A 417 15.79 -6.37 -33.87
CA GLN A 417 15.91 -5.67 -35.16
C GLN A 417 16.37 -4.21 -35.04
N TYR A 418 16.30 -3.62 -33.84
CA TYR A 418 16.56 -2.18 -33.60
C TYR A 418 17.91 -1.86 -32.97
N GLY A 419 18.85 -2.81 -32.90
CA GLY A 419 20.26 -2.54 -32.53
C GLY A 419 20.59 -2.43 -31.04
N TYR A 420 19.62 -2.65 -30.13
CA TYR A 420 19.88 -2.73 -28.68
C TYR A 420 20.31 -4.14 -28.27
N LEU A 421 21.58 -4.45 -28.50
CA LEU A 421 22.18 -5.77 -28.22
C LEU A 421 22.46 -5.95 -26.72
N ALA A 422 22.32 -7.18 -26.24
CA ALA A 422 22.73 -7.54 -24.89
C ALA A 422 24.20 -7.92 -24.92
N GLU A 423 24.95 -7.53 -23.89
CA GLU A 423 26.38 -7.80 -23.82
C GLU A 423 26.63 -9.18 -23.20
N LEU A 424 26.77 -10.21 -24.05
CA LEU A 424 26.84 -11.61 -23.64
C LEU A 424 28.10 -11.92 -22.81
N SER A 425 29.22 -11.23 -23.09
CA SER A 425 30.49 -11.35 -22.37
C SER A 425 30.38 -11.05 -20.88
N LEU A 426 29.37 -10.29 -20.45
CA LEU A 426 29.14 -9.93 -19.06
C LEU A 426 28.67 -11.12 -18.20
N PHE A 427 28.16 -12.18 -18.83
CA PHE A 427 27.54 -13.33 -18.15
C PHE A 427 28.35 -14.62 -18.28
N ILE A 428 29.28 -14.70 -19.23
CA ILE A 428 30.15 -15.88 -19.42
C ILE A 428 31.06 -16.06 -18.21
N GLY A 429 31.19 -17.31 -17.75
CA GLY A 429 32.04 -17.71 -16.62
C GLY A 429 31.45 -17.43 -15.22
N LYS A 430 30.23 -16.89 -15.13
CA LYS A 430 29.59 -16.57 -13.85
C LYS A 430 28.69 -17.69 -13.35
N THR A 431 28.61 -17.80 -12.04
CA THR A 431 27.68 -18.68 -11.33
C THR A 431 26.31 -18.03 -11.14
N ARG A 432 25.29 -18.84 -10.83
CA ARG A 432 23.93 -18.36 -10.52
C ARG A 432 23.92 -17.18 -9.54
N HIS A 433 24.67 -17.28 -8.43
CA HIS A 433 24.68 -16.25 -7.39
C HIS A 433 25.30 -14.94 -7.92
N GLU A 434 26.38 -15.04 -8.69
CA GLU A 434 27.03 -13.87 -9.27
C GLU A 434 26.12 -13.19 -10.28
N VAL A 435 25.46 -13.95 -11.16
CA VAL A 435 24.50 -13.44 -12.14
C VAL A 435 23.32 -12.71 -11.45
N ALA A 436 22.77 -13.30 -10.39
CA ALA A 436 21.67 -12.69 -9.63
C ALA A 436 22.08 -11.38 -8.91
N THR A 437 23.34 -11.26 -8.50
CA THR A 437 23.87 -10.06 -7.81
C THR A 437 24.28 -8.92 -8.74
N LEU A 438 24.24 -9.11 -10.05
CA LEU A 438 24.57 -8.05 -11.02
C LEU A 438 23.46 -6.98 -11.02
N SER A 439 23.72 -5.89 -10.30
CA SER A 439 22.85 -4.72 -10.22
C SER A 439 23.25 -3.59 -11.19
N ASN A 440 24.53 -3.48 -11.53
CA ASN A 440 25.07 -2.47 -12.45
C ASN A 440 25.21 -3.07 -13.85
N LEU A 441 24.11 -3.08 -14.60
CA LEU A 441 24.06 -3.58 -15.99
C LEU A 441 24.19 -2.44 -17.03
N SER A 442 24.59 -1.25 -16.58
CA SER A 442 24.91 -0.10 -17.43
C SER A 442 26.38 -0.15 -17.82
N THR A 443 26.67 -0.44 -19.08
CA THR A 443 28.01 -0.25 -19.65
C THR A 443 28.11 1.12 -20.33
N ASP A 444 29.29 1.72 -20.23
CA ASP A 444 29.69 2.98 -20.89
C ASP A 444 29.79 2.77 -22.40
N SER A 445 28.67 2.73 -23.11
CA SER A 445 28.65 2.95 -24.56
C SER A 445 27.26 3.36 -25.03
N GLU A 446 27.17 4.60 -25.52
CA GLU A 446 26.22 5.32 -26.39
C GLU A 446 24.79 4.82 -26.71
N PHE A 447 24.33 3.64 -26.31
CA PHE A 447 22.94 3.19 -26.47
C PHE A 447 22.47 2.39 -25.25
N SER A 448 21.32 2.78 -24.71
CA SER A 448 20.69 2.25 -23.49
C SER A 448 20.42 0.73 -23.55
N ALA A 449 21.42 -0.09 -23.20
CA ALA A 449 21.34 -1.56 -23.18
C ALA A 449 20.95 -2.14 -21.81
N THR A 450 20.72 -1.30 -20.79
CA THR A 450 20.42 -1.72 -19.41
C THR A 450 19.17 -2.61 -19.34
N VAL A 451 18.13 -2.29 -20.12
CA VAL A 451 16.87 -3.07 -20.16
C VAL A 451 17.10 -4.43 -20.82
N SER A 452 17.89 -4.48 -21.90
CA SER A 452 18.28 -5.72 -22.58
C SER A 452 19.07 -6.65 -21.64
N ASN A 453 20.03 -6.10 -20.91
CA ASN A 453 20.90 -6.86 -20.01
C ASN A 453 20.14 -7.34 -18.76
N THR A 454 19.18 -6.54 -18.27
CA THR A 454 18.32 -6.94 -17.14
C THR A 454 17.39 -8.09 -17.54
N ALA A 455 16.78 -8.02 -18.72
CA ALA A 455 15.94 -9.10 -19.25
C ALA A 455 16.72 -10.40 -19.44
N LEU A 456 17.94 -10.33 -19.97
CA LEU A 456 18.79 -11.50 -20.15
C LEU A 456 19.23 -12.10 -18.80
N ARG A 457 19.56 -11.27 -17.81
CA ARG A 457 19.86 -11.74 -16.44
C ARG A 457 18.68 -12.53 -15.86
N ASP A 458 17.47 -12.00 -15.97
CA ASP A 458 16.29 -12.65 -15.39
C ASP A 458 16.01 -14.01 -16.05
N MET A 459 16.20 -14.13 -17.37
CA MET A 459 16.12 -15.41 -18.09
C MET A 459 17.22 -16.41 -17.68
N LEU A 460 18.46 -15.94 -17.47
CA LEU A 460 19.57 -16.80 -17.04
C LEU A 460 19.35 -17.35 -15.62
N VAL A 461 18.82 -16.53 -14.71
CA VAL A 461 18.50 -16.98 -13.34
C VAL A 461 17.45 -18.09 -13.38
N GLU A 462 16.45 -17.95 -14.24
CA GLU A 462 15.40 -18.96 -14.42
C GLU A 462 15.94 -20.25 -15.07
N CYS A 463 16.87 -20.14 -16.02
CA CYS A 463 17.60 -21.27 -16.59
C CYS A 463 18.36 -22.07 -15.52
N PHE A 464 19.08 -21.39 -14.63
CA PHE A 464 19.77 -22.06 -13.52
C PHE A 464 18.81 -22.73 -12.54
N ASP A 465 17.66 -22.12 -12.25
CA ASP A 465 16.61 -22.73 -11.41
C ASP A 465 16.05 -24.01 -12.05
N TYR A 466 15.88 -24.03 -13.37
CA TYR A 466 15.45 -25.21 -14.09
C TYR A 466 16.49 -26.33 -14.07
N ILE A 467 17.76 -26.03 -14.38
CA ILE A 467 18.85 -27.02 -14.33
C ILE A 467 18.97 -27.61 -12.93
N GLN A 468 18.88 -26.77 -11.89
CA GLN A 468 18.95 -27.23 -10.51
C GLN A 468 17.79 -28.17 -10.15
N ARG A 469 16.56 -27.90 -10.62
CA ARG A 469 15.42 -28.81 -10.43
C ARG A 469 15.57 -30.12 -11.19
N GLU A 470 16.08 -30.08 -12.42
CA GLU A 470 16.40 -31.28 -13.19
C GLU A 470 17.44 -32.17 -12.47
N MET A 471 18.47 -31.57 -11.88
CA MET A 471 19.48 -32.29 -11.08
C MET A 471 18.90 -32.89 -9.79
N GLU A 472 17.93 -32.20 -9.18
CA GLU A 472 17.24 -32.65 -7.96
C GLU A 472 16.17 -33.75 -8.25
N GLY A 473 15.89 -34.03 -9.53
CA GLY A 473 15.09 -35.19 -9.97
C GLY A 473 13.60 -35.10 -9.69
N ASN A 474 13.00 -33.91 -9.83
CA ASN A 474 11.59 -33.65 -9.51
C ASN A 474 10.79 -33.09 -10.68
#